data_AF-A0A520CGH2-F1
#
_entry.id   AF-A0A520CGH2-F1
#
_cell.length_a   1.000
_cell.length_b   1.000
_cell.length_c   1.000
_cell.angle_alpha   90.00
_cell.angle_beta   90.00
_cell.angle_gamma   90.00
#
_symmetry.space_group_name_H-M   'P 1'
#
loop_
_entity.id
_entity.type
_entity.pdbx_description
1 polymer ?
#
loop_
_entity_poly.entity_id
_entity_poly.type
_entity_poly.pdbx_seq_one_letter_code
_entity_poly.pdbx_strand_id
1 'polypeptide(L)'
;MPDIVNVNYNQTGKSKSTNEFGMREMQERAFEARSAQYLLIKAPPASGKSRALMFIGLDKLINQGIKKVIVAVPERSIGSSFG
;
A
#
# COMPACT_ATOMS: atom_id res chain seq x y z
N MET A 1 25.89 -13.73 -1.64
CA MET A 1 25.82 -12.83 -0.47
C MET A 1 25.01 -13.57 0.59
N PRO A 2 25.45 -13.64 1.85
CA PRO A 2 24.65 -14.30 2.87
C PRO A 2 23.38 -13.47 3.12
N ASP A 3 22.22 -14.13 3.24
CA ASP A 3 20.97 -13.49 3.62
C ASP A 3 21.06 -13.05 5.08
N ILE A 4 21.36 -11.77 5.30
CA ILE A 4 21.64 -11.18 6.64
C ILE A 4 20.34 -11.00 7.47
N VAL A 5 19.16 -11.19 6.87
CA VAL A 5 17.87 -11.00 7.56
C VAL A 5 16.91 -12.13 7.22
N ASN A 6 16.82 -13.13 8.10
CA ASN A 6 15.77 -14.16 8.06
C ASN A 6 14.59 -13.72 8.93
N VAL A 7 13.50 -13.28 8.31
CA VAL A 7 12.25 -12.92 9.01
C VAL A 7 11.24 -14.04 8.81
N ASN A 8 10.99 -14.84 9.86
CA ASN A 8 9.95 -15.85 9.83
C ASN A 8 8.60 -15.23 10.22
N TYR A 9 7.70 -15.09 9.24
CA TYR A 9 6.34 -14.64 9.48
C TYR A 9 5.42 -15.82 9.82
N ASN A 10 4.50 -15.61 10.75
CA ASN A 10 3.46 -16.59 11.08
C ASN A 10 2.58 -16.86 9.85
N GLN A 11 2.56 -18.10 9.35
CA GLN A 11 1.83 -18.52 8.14
C GLN A 11 0.33 -18.80 8.40
N THR A 12 -0.34 -17.93 9.15
CA THR A 12 -1.72 -18.15 9.62
C THR A 12 -2.79 -17.85 8.56
N GLY A 13 -2.41 -17.34 7.38
CA GLY A 13 -3.34 -16.98 6.31
C GLY A 13 -4.22 -15.75 6.58
N LYS A 14 -4.28 -15.25 7.83
CA LYS A 14 -5.05 -14.05 8.21
C LYS A 14 -4.68 -12.81 7.38
N SER A 15 -3.42 -12.70 6.96
CA SER A 15 -2.95 -11.60 6.09
C SER A 15 -3.57 -11.59 4.67
N LYS A 16 -4.31 -12.63 4.29
CA LYS A 16 -5.05 -12.72 3.01
C LYS A 16 -6.48 -12.21 3.11
N SER A 17 -7.08 -12.12 4.31
CA SER A 17 -8.44 -11.60 4.45
C SER A 17 -8.49 -10.11 4.14
N THR A 18 -9.62 -9.65 3.62
CA THR A 18 -9.84 -8.26 3.27
C THR A 18 -10.98 -7.65 4.08
N ASN A 19 -10.87 -6.34 4.38
CA ASN A 19 -11.98 -5.58 4.94
C ASN A 19 -13.06 -5.27 3.89
N GLU A 20 -14.09 -4.50 4.26
CA GLU A 20 -15.24 -4.15 3.39
C GLU A 20 -14.82 -3.39 2.12
N PHE A 21 -13.73 -2.64 2.18
CA PHE A 21 -13.15 -1.94 1.03
C PHE A 21 -12.22 -2.84 0.20
N GLY A 22 -12.09 -4.12 0.56
CA GLY A 22 -11.20 -5.05 -0.09
C GLY A 22 -9.72 -4.89 0.31
N MET A 23 -9.39 -4.15 1.37
CA MET A 23 -8.02 -3.93 1.82
C MET A 23 -7.53 -5.11 2.67
N ARG A 24 -6.29 -5.57 2.43
CA ARG A 24 -5.61 -6.48 3.38
C ARG A 24 -5.08 -5.70 4.59
N GLU A 25 -4.79 -6.38 5.69
CA GLU A 25 -4.34 -5.77 6.96
C GLU A 25 -3.27 -4.68 6.79
N MET A 26 -2.22 -4.91 5.99
CA MET A 26 -1.16 -3.91 5.77
C MET A 26 -1.67 -2.66 5.05
N GLN A 27 -2.58 -2.84 4.09
CA GLN A 27 -3.18 -1.74 3.32
C GLN A 27 -4.10 -0.91 4.22
N GLU A 28 -4.88 -1.58 5.08
CA GLU A 28 -5.73 -0.94 6.08
C GLU A 28 -4.89 -0.10 7.06
N ARG A 29 -3.80 -0.66 7.61
CA ARG A 29 -2.88 0.08 8.49
C ARG A 29 -2.30 1.33 7.83
N ALA A 30 -1.93 1.26 6.54
CA ALA A 30 -1.46 2.42 5.81
C ALA A 30 -2.59 3.44 5.58
N PHE A 31 -3.82 2.97 5.35
CA PHE A 31 -4.99 3.80 5.12
C PHE A 31 -5.48 4.53 6.38
N GLU A 32 -5.28 3.98 7.57
CA GLU A 32 -5.54 4.68 8.84
C GLU A 32 -4.75 6.00 8.93
N ALA A 33 -3.54 6.04 8.36
CA ALA A 33 -2.68 7.22 8.33
C ALA A 33 -2.94 8.17 7.14
N ARG A 34 -4.02 7.99 6.36
CA ARG A 34 -4.29 8.73 5.10
C ARG A 34 -4.43 10.25 5.24
N SER A 35 -4.73 10.75 6.44
CA SER A 35 -4.85 12.18 6.73
C SER A 35 -3.49 12.87 6.92
N ALA A 36 -2.40 12.11 7.07
CA ALA A 36 -1.07 12.67 7.21
C ALA A 36 -0.66 13.48 5.98
N GLN A 37 -0.03 14.64 6.21
CA GLN A 37 0.56 15.46 5.15
C GLN A 37 1.71 14.72 4.45
N TYR A 38 2.52 14.00 5.23
CA TYR A 38 3.63 13.18 4.75
C TYR A 38 3.53 11.78 5.36
N LEU A 39 3.61 10.75 4.53
CA LEU A 39 3.53 9.36 4.94
C LEU A 39 4.62 8.53 4.25
N LEU A 40 5.44 7.84 5.04
CA LEU A 40 6.45 6.91 4.54
C LEU A 40 6.00 5.47 4.78
N ILE A 41 5.80 4.70 3.71
CA ILE A 41 5.42 3.28 3.78
C ILE A 41 6.65 2.41 3.45
N LYS A 42 7.27 1.83 4.47
CA LYS A 42 8.31 0.80 4.33
C LYS A 42 7.69 -0.58 4.52
N ALA A 43 7.74 -1.43 3.49
CA ALA A 43 7.18 -2.77 3.53
C ALA A 43 8.02 -3.75 2.68
N PRO A 44 8.01 -5.06 2.99
CA PRO A 44 8.67 -6.08 2.17
C PRO A 44 8.18 -6.09 0.71
N PRO A 45 8.95 -6.70 -0.21
CA PRO A 45 8.47 -6.98 -1.58
C PRO A 45 7.10 -7.68 -1.59
N ALA A 46 6.32 -7.43 -2.64
CA ALA A 46 4.99 -8.03 -2.85
C ALA A 46 3.95 -7.84 -1.72
N SER A 47 4.19 -6.95 -0.75
CA SER A 47 3.28 -6.73 0.39
C SER A 47 2.03 -5.90 0.07
N GLY A 48 1.84 -5.47 -1.19
CA GLY A 48 0.68 -4.67 -1.60
C GLY A 48 0.82 -3.16 -1.37
N LYS A 49 2.05 -2.64 -1.31
CA LYS A 49 2.34 -1.20 -1.12
C LYS A 49 1.69 -0.31 -2.19
N SER A 50 1.74 -0.70 -3.47
CA SER A 50 1.11 0.07 -4.56
C SER A 50 -0.41 0.17 -4.36
N ARG A 51 -1.05 -0.92 -3.95
CA ARG A 51 -2.49 -0.94 -3.64
C ARG A 51 -2.85 -0.10 -2.42
N ALA A 52 -2.00 -0.08 -1.39
CA ALA A 52 -2.18 0.82 -0.24
C ALA A 52 -2.13 2.30 -0.68
N LEU A 53 -1.14 2.67 -1.50
CA LEU A 53 -1.04 4.03 -2.07
C LEU A 53 -2.26 4.37 -2.94
N MET A 54 -2.81 3.40 -3.68
CA MET A 54 -4.01 3.60 -4.48
C MET A 54 -5.23 3.93 -3.61
N PHE A 55 -5.48 3.19 -2.53
CA PHE A 55 -6.58 3.49 -1.61
C PHE A 55 -6.44 4.89 -0.99
N ILE A 56 -5.24 5.27 -0.54
CA ILE A 56 -4.97 6.60 0.02
C ILE A 56 -5.21 7.69 -1.05
N GLY A 57 -4.75 7.46 -2.29
CA GLY A 57 -4.98 8.39 -3.39
C GLY A 57 -6.46 8.57 -3.72
N LEU A 58 -7.21 7.47 -3.80
CA LEU A 58 -8.65 7.50 -4.05
C LEU A 58 -9.41 8.23 -2.95
N ASP A 59 -9.09 7.99 -1.67
CA ASP A 59 -9.71 8.70 -0.55
C ASP A 59 -9.41 10.20 -0.62
N LYS A 60 -8.20 10.60 -1.00
CA LYS A 60 -7.88 12.02 -1.23
C LYS A 60 -8.76 12.64 -2.31
N LEU A 61 -8.94 11.93 -3.42
CA LEU A 61 -9.75 12.39 -4.54
C LEU A 61 -11.24 12.49 -4.20
N ILE A 62 -11.78 11.45 -3.56
CA ILE A 62 -13.22 11.28 -3.36
C ILE A 62 -13.69 12.00 -2.09
N ASN A 63 -12.90 11.94 -1.01
CA ASN A 63 -13.33 12.35 0.33
C ASN A 63 -12.63 13.60 0.87
N GLN A 64 -11.48 14.00 0.32
CA GLN A 64 -10.69 15.13 0.86
C GLN A 64 -10.66 16.36 -0.06
N GLY A 65 -11.45 16.38 -1.14
CA GLY A 65 -11.54 17.51 -2.07
C GLY A 65 -10.29 17.73 -2.93
N ILE A 66 -9.38 16.76 -2.99
CA ILE A 66 -8.20 16.83 -3.87
C ILE A 66 -8.64 16.54 -5.30
N LYS A 67 -8.21 17.36 -6.25
CA LYS A 67 -8.64 17.24 -7.66
C LYS A 67 -7.77 16.29 -8.48
N LYS A 68 -6.56 15.99 -8.02
CA LYS A 68 -5.58 15.19 -8.77
C LYS A 68 -4.60 14.51 -7.84
N VAL A 69 -4.31 13.24 -8.13
CA VAL A 69 -3.22 12.48 -7.53
C VAL A 69 -2.21 12.16 -8.61
N ILE A 70 -0.92 12.29 -8.29
CA ILE A 70 0.20 11.99 -9.19
C ILE A 70 0.97 10.84 -8.58
N VAL A 71 1.13 9.76 -9.34
CA VAL A 71 1.96 8.62 -8.97
C VAL A 71 3.20 8.62 -9.85
N ALA A 72 4.37 8.72 -9.23
CA ALA A 72 5.65 8.63 -9.90
C ALA A 72 6.27 7.25 -9.66
N VAL A 73 6.72 6.60 -10.73
CA VAL A 73 7.39 5.30 -10.69
C VAL A 73 8.70 5.40 -11.49
N PRO A 74 9.75 4.67 -11.12
CA PRO A 74 11.03 4.76 -11.82
C PRO A 74 11.00 4.08 -13.20
N GLU A 75 10.06 3.16 -13.43
CA GLU A 75 9.93 2.43 -14.70
C GLU A 75 8.46 2.29 -15.12
N ARG A 76 8.23 2.27 -16.44
CA ARG A 76 6.88 2.06 -17.01
C ARG A 76 6.29 0.71 -16.62
N SER A 77 7.12 -0.33 -16.53
CA SER A 77 6.74 -1.68 -16.10
C SER A 77 6.04 -1.69 -14.75
N ILE A 78 6.51 -0.86 -13.80
CA ILE A 78 5.95 -0.72 -12.44
C ILE A 78 4.59 -0.01 -12.46
N GLY A 79 4.34 0.85 -13.45
CA GLY A 79 3.05 1.53 -13.62
C GLY A 79 1.87 0.56 -13.70
N SER A 80 2.09 -0.65 -14.25
CA SER A 80 1.09 -1.72 -14.30
C SER A 80 0.56 -2.15 -12.92
N SER A 81 1.30 -1.89 -11.84
CA SER A 81 0.88 -2.18 -10.46
C SER A 81 -0.23 -1.23 -9.95
N PHE A 82 -0.59 -0.22 -10.74
CA PHE A 82 -1.63 0.77 -10.45
C PHE A 82 -2.77 0.76 -11.48
N GLY A 83 -2.78 -0.22 -12.40
CA GLY A 83 -3.86 -0.43 -13.38
C GLY A 83 -5.04 -1.20 -12.82
#